data_AF-A0A6L6BNP5-F1
#
_entry.id   AF-A0A6L6BNP5-F1
#
_cell.length_a   1.000
_cell.length_b   1.000
_cell.length_c   1.000
_cell.angle_alpha   90.00
_cell.angle_beta   90.00
_cell.angle_gamma   90.00
#
_symmetry.space_group_name_H-M   'P 1'
#
loop_
_entity.id
_entity.type
_entity.pdbx_description
1 polymer ?
#
loop_
_entity_poly.entity_id
_entity_poly.type
_entity_poly.pdbx_seq_one_letter_code
_entity_poly.pdbx_strand_id
1 'polypeptide(L)' 'MSDIVTYSTDGRVGIITLNRPDARNAINADVAQAMEAAID' A
#
# COMPACT_ATOMS: atom_id res chain seq x y z
N MET A 1 -12.23 5.62 7.34
CA MET A 1 -11.74 5.31 5.99
C MET A 1 -10.30 4.86 6.16
N SER A 2 -10.01 3.59 5.86
CA SER A 2 -8.64 3.08 5.92
C SER A 2 -8.06 3.12 4.50
N ASP A 3 -6.89 3.71 4.32
CA ASP A 3 -6.22 3.79 3.03
C ASP A 3 -5.90 2.39 2.49
N ILE A 4 -6.11 2.16 1.19
CA ILE A 4 -5.91 0.85 0.55
C ILE A 4 -4.44 0.41 0.54
N VAL A 5 -3.54 1.38 0.66
CA VAL A 5 -2.11 1.20 0.89
C VAL A 5 -1.69 2.15 2.00
N THR A 6 -0.88 1.69 2.96
CA THR A 6 -0.26 2.54 3.98
C THR A 6 1.26 2.47 3.87
N TYR A 7 1.92 3.61 4.04
CA TYR A 7 3.36 3.75 4.05
C TYR A 7 3.86 4.11 5.44
N SER A 8 4.96 3.49 5.86
CA SER A 8 5.69 3.83 7.09
C SER A 8 7.19 3.58 6.88
N THR A 9 8.03 4.10 7.76
CA THR A 9 9.48 3.90 7.71
C THR A 9 9.99 3.28 8.99
N ASP A 10 10.91 2.34 8.84
CA ASP A 10 11.72 1.79 9.93
C ASP A 10 13.20 2.04 9.59
N GLY A 11 13.75 3.10 10.17
CA GLY A 11 15.09 3.59 9.87
C GLY A 11 15.26 3.99 8.40
N ARG A 12 15.99 3.18 7.63
CA ARG A 12 16.22 3.37 6.19
C ARG A 12 15.38 2.43 5.31
N VAL A 13 14.43 1.72 5.91
CA VAL A 13 13.55 0.77 5.21
C VAL A 13 12.14 1.38 5.11
N GLY A 14 11.61 1.45 3.88
CA GLY A 14 10.22 1.79 3.64
C GLY A 14 9.34 0.54 3.75
N ILE A 15 8.26 0.62 4.52
CA ILE A 15 7.27 -0.44 4.70
C ILE A 15 5.96 0.00 4.07
N ILE A 16 5.56 -0.69 3.01
CA ILE A 16 4.29 -0.50 2.31
C ILE A 16 3.37 -1.67 2.68
N THR A 17 2.20 -1.37 3.24
CA THR A 17 1.20 -2.38 3.59
C THR A 17 -0.01 -2.25 2.69
N LEU A 18 -0.40 -3.37 2.06
CA LEU A 18 -1.65 -3.46 1.31
C LEU A 18 -2.79 -3.83 2.25
N ASN A 19 -3.81 -2.97 2.34
CA ASN A 19 -4.93 -3.09 3.26
C ASN A 19 -6.17 -3.66 2.55
N ARG A 20 -6.01 -4.78 1.83
CA ARG A 20 -7.11 -5.44 1.09
C ARG A 20 -7.23 -6.93 1.46
N PRO A 21 -7.44 -7.27 2.75
CA PRO A 21 -7.43 -8.65 3.22
C PRO A 21 -8.53 -9.50 2.58
N ASP A 22 -9.70 -8.91 2.30
CA ASP A 22 -10.85 -9.59 1.68
C ASP A 22 -10.52 -10.17 0.29
N ALA A 23 -9.56 -9.56 -0.40
CA ALA A 23 -9.06 -10.03 -1.69
C ALA A 23 -7.64 -10.60 -1.59
N ARG A 24 -7.17 -10.97 -0.39
CA ARG A 24 -5.81 -11.46 -0.14
C ARG A 24 -4.73 -10.51 -0.66
N ASN A 25 -4.97 -9.21 -0.53
CA ASN A 25 -4.12 -8.15 -1.04
C ASN A 25 -3.90 -8.19 -2.55
N ALA A 26 -4.84 -8.76 -3.31
CA ALA A 26 -4.80 -8.74 -4.76
C ALA A 26 -4.74 -7.30 -5.29
N ILE A 27 -3.80 -7.07 -6.19
CA ILE A 27 -3.57 -5.78 -6.84
C ILE A 27 -4.72 -5.51 -7.82
N ASN A 28 -5.36 -4.36 -7.68
CA ASN A 28 -6.28 -3.77 -8.65
C ASN A 28 -5.76 -2.39 -9.07
N ALA A 29 -6.52 -1.66 -9.91
CA ALA A 29 -6.14 -0.31 -10.35
C ALA A 29 -5.90 0.64 -9.17
N ASP A 30 -6.78 0.63 -8.16
CA ASP A 30 -6.68 1.53 -7.00
C ASP A 30 -5.42 1.23 -6.16
N VAL A 31 -5.12 -0.04 -5.91
CA VAL A 31 -3.91 -0.49 -5.21
C VAL A 31 -2.66 -0.08 -5.99
N ALA A 32 -2.66 -0.30 -7.32
CA ALA A 32 -1.51 0.02 -8.17
C ALA A 32 -1.21 1.53 -8.15
N GLN A 33 -2.24 2.36 -8.29
CA GLN A 33 -2.11 3.81 -8.24
C GLN A 33 -1.65 4.31 -6.86
N ALA A 34 -2.21 3.74 -5.78
CA ALA A 34 -1.82 4.09 -4.42
C ALA A 34 -0.38 3.65 -4.10
N MET A 35 0.07 2.52 -4.68
CA MET A 35 1.44 2.03 -4.53
C MET A 35 2.43 2.93 -5.28
N GLU A 36 2.13 3.37 -6.50
CA GLU A 36 2.96 4.36 -7.21
C GLU A 36 3.11 5.65 -6.40
N ALA A 37 2.01 6.20 -5.89
CA ALA A 37 2.01 7.42 -5.08
C ALA A 37 2.76 7.27 -3.74
N ALA A 38 2.97 6.04 -3.26
CA ALA A 38 3.72 5.77 -2.03
C ALA A 38 5.24 5.61 -2.27
N ILE A 39 5.66 5.45 -3.53
CA ILE A 39 7.06 5.19 -3.92
C ILE A 39 7.70 6.42 -4.59
N ASP A 40 6.92 7.24 -5.30
CA ASP A 40 7.36 8.51 -5.91
C ASP A 40 7.75 9.55 -4.85
#